data_AF-A0A937Y4A4-F1
#
_entry.id   AF-A0A937Y4A4-F1
#
_cell.length_a   1.000
_cell.length_b   1.000
_cell.length_c   1.000
_cell.angle_alpha   90.00
_cell.angle_beta   90.00
_cell.angle_gamma   90.00
#
_symmetry.space_group_name_H-M   'P 1'
#
loop_
_entity.id
_entity.type
_entity.pdbx_description
1 polymer ?
#
loop_
_entity_poly.entity_id
_entity_poly.type
_entity_poly.pdbx_seq_one_letter_code
_entity_poly.pdbx_strand_id
1 'polypeptide(L)'
;MLNSGWIRPNRRVFDNSKVSDHFAIIPTLQAPRALSDAEQRIYDLVARRFMAVFFPAAESLVTTRISRVGEHAFKTEGRVLVNPGWQAIYGREGGDDTLPPVGADERVAVNDIELAALSTRPPPRYNEATLLSAMEGAGKLIDDDDLRAAMADKGLGTPATRASIIEGLIAENYLIRDGKELVPTTKAFQLLTLLRGLGVTELTAPELTGEWEHKLAEMERGRLDRDAFMREIADMTRQVVERAKNYQADTVPGNYATLKAPCPKCGAVVQENYRRYACTACDFSISKIPGARQLEVTEAEALITERTVGPLQGFRSKMGREAEALITERTVGPLQGFRSKMGRPFAAILKLSADHRLEFDFGQSDRDDDALAEAVDFGGRTALGPCPKCAGKVFEHGMSYVCENTVGPSRSCDFRSGKIILQQEIGEAQMQKLLADGRTDLLDGFVSARTRRKFKAFLVREPGGRIGFEFAPRPAKPGAETPKSGAKARTKADAASSESAVSEDTSRAKPKRSARAAKPATGKTRKPAARKS
;
A
#
# COMPACT_ATOMS: atom_id res chain seq x y z
N MET A 1 38.32 -24.67 -3.33
CA MET A 1 37.17 -25.58 -3.09
C MET A 1 37.46 -27.00 -3.56
N LEU A 2 37.50 -27.29 -4.87
CA LEU A 2 37.88 -28.62 -5.39
C LEU A 2 39.31 -28.99 -4.99
N ASN A 3 40.27 -28.09 -5.21
CA ASN A 3 41.67 -28.27 -4.81
C ASN A 3 41.88 -28.31 -3.28
N SER A 4 40.90 -27.85 -2.51
CA SER A 4 40.96 -27.76 -1.04
C SER A 4 40.36 -28.98 -0.35
N GLY A 5 39.78 -29.93 -1.10
CA GLY A 5 39.19 -31.17 -0.55
C GLY A 5 37.99 -30.96 0.38
N TRP A 6 37.29 -29.82 0.26
CA TRP A 6 36.17 -29.47 1.13
C TRP A 6 34.84 -30.14 0.75
N ILE A 7 34.74 -30.65 -0.49
CA ILE A 7 33.57 -31.36 -0.98
C ILE A 7 33.66 -32.81 -0.49
N ARG A 8 32.94 -33.12 0.59
CA ARG A 8 32.87 -34.47 1.16
C ARG A 8 31.41 -34.89 1.34
N PRO A 9 31.06 -36.17 1.11
CA PRO A 9 29.73 -36.69 1.40
C PRO A 9 29.38 -36.47 2.88
N ASN A 10 28.29 -35.76 3.14
CA ASN A 10 27.84 -35.43 4.49
C ASN A 10 26.31 -35.60 4.56
N ARG A 11 25.81 -36.35 5.56
CA ARG A 11 24.37 -36.52 5.79
C ARG A 11 23.64 -35.21 6.11
N ARG A 12 24.34 -34.12 6.41
CA ARG A 12 23.71 -32.80 6.52
C ARG A 12 23.32 -32.20 5.17
N VAL A 13 23.93 -32.68 4.09
CA VAL A 13 23.76 -32.17 2.72
C VAL A 13 23.07 -33.20 1.82
N PHE A 14 23.44 -34.47 1.99
CA PHE A 14 22.93 -35.60 1.22
C PHE A 14 22.23 -36.59 2.15
N ASP A 15 20.92 -36.44 2.30
CA ASP A 15 20.10 -37.31 3.15
C ASP A 15 18.78 -37.65 2.47
N ASN A 16 18.73 -38.82 1.83
CA ASN A 16 17.54 -39.31 1.14
C ASN A 16 16.35 -39.51 2.08
N SER A 17 16.57 -39.68 3.40
CA SER A 17 15.47 -39.82 4.36
C SER A 17 14.74 -38.50 4.64
N LYS A 18 15.35 -37.37 4.27
CA LYS A 18 14.78 -36.02 4.44
C LYS A 18 14.29 -35.40 3.15
N VAL A 19 14.37 -36.13 2.03
CA VAL A 19 13.84 -35.69 0.74
C VAL A 19 12.39 -36.17 0.65
N SER A 20 11.45 -35.24 0.48
CA SER A 20 10.05 -35.53 0.21
C SER A 20 9.80 -35.52 -1.32
N ASP A 21 8.69 -34.94 -1.79
CA ASP A 21 8.37 -34.82 -3.21
C ASP A 21 9.41 -34.02 -4.01
N HIS A 22 10.13 -33.12 -3.33
CA HIS A 22 11.13 -32.22 -3.93
C HIS A 22 12.37 -32.12 -3.06
N PHE A 23 13.52 -31.86 -3.70
CA PHE A 23 14.78 -31.53 -3.03
C PHE A 23 15.02 -30.01 -3.01
N ALA A 24 16.04 -29.57 -2.26
CA ALA A 24 16.40 -28.16 -2.17
C ALA A 24 16.72 -27.54 -3.55
N ILE A 25 16.38 -26.26 -3.75
CA ILE A 25 16.67 -25.54 -4.99
C ILE A 25 18.20 -25.41 -5.15
N ILE A 26 18.75 -25.97 -6.23
CA ILE A 26 20.18 -25.94 -6.55
C ILE A 26 20.40 -25.48 -8.01
N PRO A 27 21.58 -24.94 -8.34
CA PRO A 27 21.95 -24.70 -9.72
C PRO A 27 21.98 -26.01 -10.52
N THR A 28 21.58 -25.94 -11.79
CA THR A 28 21.75 -27.07 -12.71
C THR A 28 23.13 -27.02 -13.37
N LEU A 29 23.47 -28.05 -14.14
CA LEU A 29 24.72 -28.09 -14.91
C LEU A 29 24.72 -27.13 -16.12
N GLN A 30 23.58 -26.50 -16.43
CA GLN A 30 23.47 -25.59 -17.56
C GLN A 30 23.90 -24.18 -17.13
N ALA A 31 24.91 -23.65 -17.81
CA ALA A 31 25.33 -22.28 -17.60
C ALA A 31 24.22 -21.30 -18.04
N PRO A 32 23.84 -20.32 -17.21
CA PRO A 32 22.82 -19.34 -17.56
C PRO A 32 23.31 -18.45 -18.71
N ARG A 33 22.39 -18.01 -19.57
CA ARG A 33 22.65 -17.08 -20.67
C ARG A 33 21.61 -15.97 -20.66
N ALA A 34 22.05 -14.73 -20.87
CA ALA A 34 21.18 -13.55 -21.04
C ALA A 34 20.12 -13.38 -19.94
N LEU A 35 20.51 -13.52 -18.66
CA LEU A 35 19.63 -13.24 -17.53
C LEU A 35 19.39 -11.73 -17.38
N SER A 36 18.17 -11.35 -17.02
CA SER A 36 17.89 -10.00 -16.51
C SER A 36 18.56 -9.77 -15.16
N ASP A 37 18.69 -8.51 -14.74
CA ASP A 37 19.28 -8.17 -13.44
C ASP A 37 18.58 -8.86 -12.25
N ALA A 38 17.26 -9.03 -12.32
CA ALA A 38 16.49 -9.69 -11.28
C ALA A 38 16.78 -11.20 -11.25
N GLU A 39 16.76 -11.85 -12.41
CA GLU A 39 17.07 -13.28 -12.54
C GLU A 39 18.52 -13.57 -12.12
N GLN A 40 19.47 -12.72 -12.52
CA GLN A 40 20.87 -12.84 -12.13
C GLN A 40 21.05 -12.78 -10.62
N ARG A 41 20.37 -11.86 -9.92
CA ARG A 41 20.42 -11.76 -8.45
C ARG A 41 19.90 -13.01 -7.76
N ILE A 42 18.79 -13.57 -8.25
CA ILE A 42 18.22 -14.81 -7.69
C ILE A 42 19.14 -16.00 -8.00
N TYR A 43 19.67 -16.11 -9.21
CA TYR A 43 20.64 -17.14 -9.58
C TYR A 43 21.89 -17.07 -8.71
N ASP A 44 22.46 -15.88 -8.51
CA ASP A 44 23.62 -15.65 -7.64
C ASP A 44 23.32 -16.05 -6.19
N LEU A 45 22.13 -15.73 -5.67
CA LEU A 45 21.70 -16.14 -4.33
C LEU A 45 21.72 -17.66 -4.19
N VAL A 46 21.10 -18.37 -5.13
CA VAL A 46 21.02 -19.85 -5.14
C VAL A 46 22.40 -20.46 -5.30
N ALA A 47 23.21 -19.98 -6.24
CA ALA A 47 24.55 -20.49 -6.51
C ALA A 47 25.50 -20.26 -5.32
N ARG A 48 25.51 -19.06 -4.74
CA ARG A 48 26.30 -18.74 -3.54
C ARG A 48 25.87 -19.59 -2.35
N ARG A 49 24.55 -19.77 -2.15
CA ARG A 49 24.03 -20.64 -1.09
C ARG A 49 24.46 -22.09 -1.28
N PHE A 50 24.37 -22.61 -2.50
CA PHE A 50 24.81 -23.97 -2.83
C PHE A 50 26.30 -24.17 -2.56
N MET A 51 27.16 -23.23 -3.00
CA MET A 51 28.60 -23.30 -2.72
C MET A 51 28.91 -23.22 -1.21
N ALA A 52 28.18 -22.40 -0.45
CA ALA A 52 28.42 -22.16 0.97
C ALA A 52 28.26 -23.42 1.83
N VAL A 53 27.36 -24.33 1.43
CA VAL A 53 27.08 -25.57 2.16
C VAL A 53 28.30 -26.52 2.20
N PHE A 54 29.22 -26.38 1.25
CA PHE A 54 30.43 -27.20 1.14
C PHE A 54 31.69 -26.48 1.63
N PHE A 55 31.59 -25.24 2.10
CA PHE A 55 32.69 -24.56 2.76
C PHE A 55 32.77 -24.99 4.23
N PRO A 56 33.95 -24.87 4.87
CA PRO A 56 34.09 -25.15 6.29
C PRO A 56 33.21 -24.22 7.13
N ALA A 57 32.96 -24.63 8.38
CA ALA A 57 32.26 -23.79 9.34
C ALA A 57 33.01 -22.48 9.56
N ALA A 58 32.27 -21.41 9.84
CA ALA A 58 32.86 -20.17 10.31
C ALA A 58 33.28 -20.36 11.77
N GLU A 59 34.52 -20.04 12.10
CA GLU A 59 35.08 -20.18 13.44
C GLU A 59 35.27 -18.80 14.05
N SER A 60 34.67 -18.59 15.23
CA SER A 60 34.81 -17.34 15.98
C SER A 60 35.40 -17.66 17.35
N LEU A 61 36.36 -16.84 17.78
CA LEU A 61 36.82 -16.81 19.16
C LEU A 61 35.87 -15.92 19.95
N VAL A 62 35.20 -16.49 20.95
CA VAL A 62 34.32 -15.74 21.85
C VAL A 62 35.03 -15.59 23.19
N THR A 63 35.40 -14.36 23.53
CA THR A 63 36.00 -14.03 24.83
C THR A 63 34.90 -13.54 25.76
N THR A 64 34.62 -14.31 26.81
CA THR A 64 33.69 -13.89 27.87
C THR A 64 34.49 -13.45 29.08
N ARG A 65 34.29 -12.20 29.50
CA ARG A 65 34.87 -11.64 30.72
C ARG A 65 33.77 -11.43 31.75
N ILE A 66 34.02 -11.87 32.99
CA ILE A 66 33.17 -11.59 34.13
C ILE A 66 33.98 -10.69 35.08
N SER A 67 33.56 -9.42 35.18
CA SER A 67 34.18 -8.44 36.06
C SER A 67 33.32 -8.28 37.33
N ARG A 68 33.94 -8.26 38.50
CA ARG A 68 33.25 -8.00 39.77
C ARG A 68 33.53 -6.58 40.23
N VAL A 69 32.48 -5.82 40.50
CA VAL A 69 32.55 -4.47 41.07
C VAL A 69 31.69 -4.46 42.33
N GLY A 70 32.32 -4.42 43.50
CA GLY A 70 31.62 -4.65 44.77
C GLY A 70 30.96 -6.03 44.81
N GLU A 71 29.65 -6.07 45.03
CA GLU A 71 28.86 -7.30 45.06
C GLU A 71 28.33 -7.73 43.68
N HIS A 72 28.42 -6.86 42.67
CA HIS A 72 27.81 -7.10 41.36
C HIS A 72 28.79 -7.71 40.37
N ALA A 73 28.29 -8.62 39.52
CA ALA A 73 29.04 -9.25 38.44
C ALA A 73 28.54 -8.73 37.08
N PHE A 74 29.46 -8.25 36.26
CA PHE A 74 29.21 -7.72 34.92
C PHE A 74 29.79 -8.66 33.88
N LYS A 75 29.02 -9.00 32.85
CA LYS A 75 29.43 -9.86 31.74
C LYS A 75 29.76 -9.00 30.52
N THR A 76 30.97 -9.16 29.97
CA THR A 76 31.37 -8.58 28.68
C THR A 76 31.69 -9.73 27.73
N GLU A 77 31.15 -9.70 26.52
CA GLU A 77 31.45 -10.67 25.47
C GLU A 77 32.08 -9.96 24.27
N GLY A 78 33.22 -10.46 23.81
CA GLY A 78 33.87 -10.09 22.56
C GLY A 78 33.84 -11.26 21.61
N ARG A 79 33.67 -10.99 20.31
CA ARG A 79 33.61 -12.04 19.29
C ARG A 79 34.49 -11.67 18.10
N VAL A 80 35.53 -12.46 17.88
CA VAL A 80 36.47 -12.29 16.77
C VAL A 80 36.25 -13.40 15.75
N LEU A 81 36.06 -13.06 14.49
CA LEU A 81 35.93 -14.04 13.41
C LEU A 81 37.33 -14.48 12.95
N VAL A 82 37.79 -15.65 13.42
CA VAL A 82 39.14 -16.18 13.15
C VAL A 82 39.20 -16.84 11.77
N ASN A 83 38.17 -17.61 11.42
CA ASN A 83 38.04 -18.22 10.10
C ASN A 83 36.64 -17.92 9.55
N PRO A 84 36.52 -17.17 8.44
CA PRO A 84 35.22 -16.84 7.87
C PRO A 84 34.46 -18.06 7.33
N GLY A 85 35.16 -19.13 6.94
CA GLY A 85 34.55 -20.33 6.38
C GLY A 85 33.55 -20.02 5.27
N TRP A 86 32.34 -20.58 5.37
CA TRP A 86 31.24 -20.32 4.42
C TRP A 86 30.82 -18.85 4.30
N GLN A 87 31.09 -18.01 5.32
CA GLN A 87 30.73 -16.59 5.28
C GLN A 87 31.55 -15.80 4.24
N ALA A 88 32.73 -16.31 3.86
CA ALA A 88 33.57 -15.70 2.83
C ALA A 88 32.86 -15.60 1.46
N ILE A 89 31.95 -16.53 1.15
CA ILE A 89 31.17 -16.51 -0.11
C ILE A 89 30.23 -15.29 -0.18
N TYR A 90 29.79 -14.83 0.99
CA TYR A 90 28.94 -13.65 1.13
C TYR A 90 29.74 -12.36 1.30
N GLY A 91 31.07 -12.40 1.12
CA GLY A 91 31.95 -11.23 1.25
C GLY A 91 32.14 -10.78 2.70
N ARG A 92 31.85 -11.64 3.69
CA ARG A 92 32.23 -11.37 5.08
C ARG A 92 33.67 -11.80 5.30
N GLU A 93 34.48 -10.81 5.66
CA GLU A 93 35.86 -10.99 6.08
C GLU A 93 35.97 -10.92 7.61
N GLY A 94 37.15 -11.28 8.13
CA GLY A 94 37.43 -11.22 9.57
C GLY A 94 37.13 -9.84 10.13
N GLY A 95 36.44 -9.81 11.27
CA GLY A 95 36.15 -8.58 12.02
C GLY A 95 37.05 -8.49 13.24
N ASP A 96 37.49 -7.26 13.54
CA ASP A 96 38.50 -6.96 14.57
C ASP A 96 37.87 -6.50 15.90
N ASP A 97 36.75 -7.12 16.29
CA ASP A 97 36.07 -6.86 17.57
C ASP A 97 36.79 -7.60 18.71
N THR A 98 38.05 -7.22 18.92
CA THR A 98 38.95 -7.80 19.91
C THR A 98 38.76 -7.11 21.26
N LEU A 99 38.49 -7.89 22.29
CA LEU A 99 38.60 -7.37 23.66
C LEU A 99 40.09 -7.28 24.03
N PRO A 100 40.49 -6.25 24.79
CA PRO A 100 41.83 -6.18 25.35
C PRO A 100 42.15 -7.44 26.17
N PRO A 101 43.34 -8.04 25.99
CA PRO A 101 43.75 -9.18 26.78
C PRO A 101 43.85 -8.78 28.25
N VAL A 102 43.32 -9.62 29.14
CA VAL A 102 43.42 -9.47 30.59
C VAL A 102 43.84 -10.81 31.20
N GLY A 103 44.70 -10.76 32.22
CA GLY A 103 45.09 -11.92 33.00
C GLY A 103 43.96 -12.47 33.88
N ALA A 104 44.12 -13.71 34.34
CA ALA A 104 43.25 -14.24 35.38
C ALA A 104 43.40 -13.39 36.66
N ASP A 105 42.27 -13.01 37.25
CA ASP A 105 42.19 -12.19 38.48
C ASP A 105 42.87 -10.81 38.39
N GLU A 106 43.08 -10.30 37.18
CA GLU A 106 43.64 -8.96 36.98
C GLU A 106 42.70 -7.88 37.53
N ARG A 107 43.25 -6.97 38.35
CA ARG A 107 42.50 -5.85 38.91
C ARG A 107 42.43 -4.72 37.90
N VAL A 108 41.21 -4.37 37.49
CA VAL A 108 40.93 -3.25 36.59
C VAL A 108 40.24 -2.12 37.35
N ALA A 109 40.53 -0.88 36.99
CA ALA A 109 39.85 0.30 37.55
C ALA A 109 38.52 0.55 36.84
N VAL A 110 37.50 0.95 37.61
CA VAL A 110 36.25 1.49 37.06
C VAL A 110 36.47 2.97 36.81
N ASN A 111 36.50 3.38 35.54
CA ASN A 111 36.74 4.77 35.16
C ASN A 111 35.46 5.62 35.21
N ASP A 112 34.33 5.04 34.79
CA ASP A 112 33.05 5.74 34.72
C ASP A 112 31.88 4.75 34.93
N ILE A 113 30.75 5.26 35.41
CA ILE A 113 29.51 4.51 35.62
C ILE A 113 28.36 5.29 34.98
N GLU A 114 27.80 4.75 33.91
CA GLU A 114 26.67 5.35 33.20
C GLU A 114 25.36 4.60 33.47
N LEU A 115 24.29 5.33 33.78
CA LEU A 115 22.94 4.77 33.90
C LEU A 115 22.28 4.72 32.51
N ALA A 116 22.14 3.51 31.95
CA ALA A 116 21.40 3.30 30.71
C ALA A 116 19.87 3.27 30.97
N ALA A 117 19.22 4.43 30.82
CA ALA A 117 17.76 4.52 30.89
C ALA A 117 17.11 3.95 29.61
N LEU A 118 16.76 2.66 29.64
CA LEU A 118 16.11 1.96 28.54
C LEU A 118 14.58 1.96 28.68
N SER A 119 13.88 1.98 27.54
CA SER A 119 12.41 1.85 27.48
C SER A 119 12.02 0.76 26.48
N THR A 120 10.97 0.01 26.81
CA THR A 120 10.43 -1.05 25.95
C THR A 120 9.88 -0.47 24.66
N ARG A 121 10.13 -1.13 23.54
CA ARG A 121 9.57 -0.75 22.23
C ARG A 121 8.44 -1.71 21.84
N PRO A 122 7.38 -1.22 21.19
CA PRO A 122 6.35 -2.10 20.65
C PRO A 122 6.94 -3.04 19.59
N PRO A 123 6.31 -4.21 19.35
CA PRO A 123 6.71 -5.11 18.29
C PRO A 123 6.74 -4.42 16.92
N PRO A 124 7.74 -4.68 16.07
CA PRO A 124 7.79 -4.13 14.73
C PRO A 124 6.61 -4.65 13.90
N ARG A 125 6.11 -3.83 12.97
CA ARG A 125 5.10 -4.29 12.01
C ARG A 125 5.69 -5.35 11.10
N TYR A 126 4.81 -6.21 10.57
CA TYR A 126 5.21 -7.17 9.56
C TYR A 126 5.58 -6.47 8.25
N ASN A 127 6.72 -6.85 7.68
CA ASN A 127 7.00 -6.76 6.25
C ASN A 127 6.73 -8.12 5.57
N GLU A 128 6.84 -8.19 4.24
CA GLU A 128 6.61 -9.43 3.48
C GLU A 128 7.45 -10.61 3.97
N ALA A 129 8.75 -10.40 4.23
CA ALA A 129 9.64 -11.48 4.68
C ALA A 129 9.27 -11.96 6.10
N THR A 130 8.98 -11.05 7.02
CA THR A 130 8.57 -11.39 8.38
C THR A 130 7.17 -12.01 8.42
N LEU A 131 6.26 -11.61 7.53
CA LEU A 131 4.93 -12.22 7.43
C LEU A 131 5.03 -13.63 6.85
N LEU A 132 5.84 -13.83 5.81
CA LEU A 132 6.14 -15.18 5.29
C LEU A 132 6.76 -16.07 6.36
N SER A 133 7.70 -15.54 7.14
CA SER A 133 8.31 -16.27 8.27
C SER A 133 7.29 -16.59 9.36
N ALA A 134 6.33 -15.69 9.61
CA ALA A 134 5.25 -15.94 10.55
C ALA A 134 4.26 -16.99 10.04
N MET A 135 3.96 -17.01 8.74
CA MET A 135 3.14 -18.06 8.11
C MET A 135 3.84 -19.42 8.18
N GLU A 136 5.16 -19.47 7.96
CA GLU A 136 5.99 -20.67 8.14
C GLU A 136 5.98 -21.17 9.58
N GLY A 137 6.17 -20.25 10.53
CA GLY A 137 6.28 -20.55 11.95
C GLY A 137 4.95 -20.57 12.71
N ALA A 138 3.81 -20.50 12.04
CA ALA A 138 2.50 -20.31 12.68
C ALA A 138 2.17 -21.42 13.70
N GLY A 139 2.66 -22.63 13.49
CA GLY A 139 2.52 -23.73 14.45
C GLY A 139 3.15 -23.45 15.82
N LYS A 140 4.12 -22.52 15.93
CA LYS A 140 4.71 -22.11 17.23
C LYS A 140 3.73 -21.39 18.15
N LEU A 141 2.61 -20.91 17.61
CA LEU A 141 1.56 -20.22 18.37
C LEU A 141 0.51 -21.19 18.91
N ILE A 142 0.61 -22.48 18.56
CA ILE A 142 -0.33 -23.51 18.99
C ILE A 142 0.23 -24.20 20.23
N ASP A 143 -0.57 -24.22 21.30
CA ASP A 143 -0.20 -24.82 22.58
C ASP A 143 -0.25 -26.35 22.54
N ASP A 144 -1.13 -26.94 21.71
CA ASP A 144 -1.26 -28.38 21.55
C ASP A 144 -0.09 -28.98 20.76
N ASP A 145 0.61 -29.95 21.35
CA ASP A 145 1.83 -30.53 20.79
C ASP A 145 1.58 -31.33 19.50
N ASP A 146 0.44 -32.00 19.38
CA ASP A 146 0.11 -32.83 18.21
C ASP A 146 -0.27 -31.95 17.01
N LEU A 147 -1.04 -30.89 17.24
CA LEU A 147 -1.37 -29.89 16.22
C LEU A 147 -0.14 -29.07 15.80
N ARG A 148 0.71 -28.71 16.76
CA ARG A 148 1.99 -28.04 16.50
C ARG A 148 2.90 -28.91 15.64
N ALA A 149 2.98 -30.21 15.91
CA ALA A 149 3.75 -31.15 15.11
C ALA A 149 3.20 -31.27 13.68
N ALA A 150 1.87 -31.31 13.51
CA ALA A 150 1.23 -31.34 12.19
C ALA A 150 1.52 -30.09 11.35
N MET A 151 1.72 -28.93 12.00
CA MET A 151 2.07 -27.67 11.34
C MET A 151 3.57 -27.41 11.20
N ALA A 152 4.44 -28.21 11.81
CA ALA A 152 5.87 -27.93 11.89
C ALA A 152 6.56 -27.81 10.52
N ASP A 153 6.13 -28.60 9.54
CA ASP A 153 6.75 -28.64 8.20
C ASP A 153 6.04 -27.73 7.18
N LYS A 154 4.72 -27.52 7.34
CA LYS A 154 3.90 -26.78 6.36
C LYS A 154 3.46 -25.40 6.82
N GLY A 155 3.38 -25.11 8.11
CA GLY A 155 2.84 -23.83 8.61
C GLY A 155 1.45 -23.50 8.02
N LEU A 156 1.15 -22.22 7.88
CA LEU A 156 -0.05 -21.72 7.18
C LEU A 156 0.20 -21.66 5.66
N GLY A 157 -0.43 -22.57 4.93
CA GLY A 157 -0.31 -22.70 3.48
C GLY A 157 1.05 -23.24 3.03
N THR A 158 1.15 -23.67 1.78
CA THR A 158 2.39 -24.27 1.24
C THR A 158 3.37 -23.19 0.75
N PRO A 159 4.69 -23.48 0.68
CA PRO A 159 5.67 -22.52 0.19
C PRO A 159 5.31 -21.88 -1.17
N ALA A 160 4.61 -22.61 -2.03
CA ALA A 160 4.16 -22.14 -3.34
C ALA A 160 2.98 -21.14 -3.29
N THR A 161 2.18 -21.15 -2.22
CA THR A 161 0.94 -20.35 -2.15
C THR A 161 1.02 -19.16 -1.19
N ARG A 162 1.98 -19.12 -0.26
CA ARG A 162 2.06 -18.02 0.72
C ARG A 162 2.23 -16.65 0.08
N ALA A 163 3.14 -16.54 -0.90
CA ALA A 163 3.37 -15.27 -1.60
C ALA A 163 2.11 -14.82 -2.36
N SER A 164 1.40 -15.72 -3.02
CA SER A 164 0.17 -15.37 -3.74
C SER A 164 -0.99 -15.02 -2.81
N ILE A 165 -1.05 -15.60 -1.60
CA ILE A 165 -2.01 -15.20 -0.56
C ILE A 165 -1.74 -13.75 -0.12
N ILE A 166 -0.48 -13.39 0.15
CA ILE A 166 -0.11 -12.01 0.52
C ILE A 166 -0.49 -11.04 -0.60
N GLU A 167 -0.16 -11.35 -1.86
CA GLU A 167 -0.58 -10.53 -3.00
C GLU A 167 -2.11 -10.44 -3.14
N GLY A 168 -2.83 -11.53 -2.87
CA GLY A 168 -4.28 -11.56 -2.87
C GLY A 168 -4.88 -10.62 -1.82
N LEU A 169 -4.34 -10.61 -0.60
CA LEU A 169 -4.75 -9.70 0.47
C LEU A 169 -4.52 -8.23 0.09
N ILE A 170 -3.45 -7.93 -0.65
CA ILE A 170 -3.16 -6.59 -1.15
C ILE A 170 -4.11 -6.22 -2.30
N ALA A 171 -4.32 -7.12 -3.26
CA ALA A 171 -5.22 -6.91 -4.39
C ALA A 171 -6.67 -6.65 -3.93
N GLU A 172 -7.12 -7.38 -2.91
CA GLU A 172 -8.44 -7.22 -2.30
C GLU A 172 -8.53 -6.04 -1.31
N ASN A 173 -7.47 -5.24 -1.19
CA ASN A 173 -7.36 -4.07 -0.30
C ASN A 173 -7.57 -4.40 1.19
N TYR A 174 -7.17 -5.60 1.64
CA TYR A 174 -7.08 -5.92 3.09
C TYR A 174 -5.75 -5.48 3.69
N LEU A 175 -4.68 -5.49 2.89
CA LEU A 175 -3.35 -4.99 3.28
C LEU A 175 -2.90 -3.90 2.29
N ILE A 176 -2.06 -2.98 2.77
CA ILE A 176 -1.34 -2.02 1.93
C ILE A 176 0.14 -2.06 2.26
N ARG A 177 0.98 -1.75 1.25
CA ARG A 177 2.42 -1.54 1.42
C ARG A 177 2.65 -0.08 1.81
N ASP A 178 3.17 0.15 3.00
CA ASP A 178 3.65 1.45 3.46
C ASP A 178 5.16 1.38 3.68
N GLY A 179 5.91 1.87 2.70
CA GLY A 179 7.35 1.64 2.65
C GLY A 179 7.69 0.14 2.61
N LYS A 180 8.32 -0.35 3.68
CA LYS A 180 8.67 -1.77 3.85
C LYS A 180 7.62 -2.55 4.64
N GLU A 181 6.67 -1.86 5.28
CA GLU A 181 5.72 -2.47 6.19
C GLU A 181 4.40 -2.81 5.48
N LEU A 182 3.74 -3.86 5.96
CA LEU A 182 2.40 -4.26 5.59
C LEU A 182 1.43 -3.74 6.65
N VAL A 183 0.52 -2.87 6.23
CA VAL A 183 -0.46 -2.23 7.12
C VAL A 183 -1.86 -2.74 6.78
N PRO A 184 -2.60 -3.29 7.77
CA PRO A 184 -4.00 -3.65 7.57
C PRO A 184 -4.86 -2.43 7.24
N THR A 185 -5.79 -2.61 6.32
CA THR A 185 -6.77 -1.58 5.98
C THR A 185 -7.98 -1.65 6.91
N THR A 186 -8.80 -0.61 6.84
CA THR A 186 -10.10 -0.56 7.50
C THR A 186 -11.03 -1.69 7.10
N LYS A 187 -10.95 -2.15 5.84
CA LYS A 187 -11.69 -3.31 5.34
C LYS A 187 -11.30 -4.58 6.12
N ALA A 188 -10.01 -4.76 6.42
CA ALA A 188 -9.53 -5.91 7.19
C ALA A 188 -10.01 -5.86 8.65
N PHE A 189 -9.92 -4.71 9.31
CA PHE A 189 -10.43 -4.55 10.68
C PHE A 189 -11.93 -4.78 10.79
N GLN A 190 -12.71 -4.27 9.84
CA GLN A 190 -14.16 -4.51 9.77
C GLN A 190 -14.46 -6.00 9.61
N LEU A 191 -13.77 -6.70 8.72
CA LEU A 191 -13.94 -8.13 8.54
C LEU A 191 -13.63 -8.91 9.83
N LEU A 192 -12.50 -8.63 10.48
CA LEU A 192 -12.12 -9.32 11.72
C LEU A 192 -13.10 -9.02 12.86
N THR A 193 -13.57 -7.77 12.97
CA THR A 193 -14.57 -7.39 13.98
C THR A 193 -15.90 -8.10 13.73
N LEU A 194 -16.32 -8.19 12.47
CA LEU A 194 -17.53 -8.91 12.09
C LEU A 194 -17.40 -10.40 12.43
N LEU A 195 -16.30 -11.05 12.04
CA LEU A 195 -16.09 -12.47 12.32
C LEU A 195 -16.11 -12.78 13.83
N ARG A 196 -15.41 -11.98 14.63
CA ARG A 196 -15.42 -12.10 16.09
C ARG A 196 -16.82 -11.94 16.66
N GLY A 197 -17.55 -10.94 16.21
CA GLY A 197 -18.87 -10.67 16.77
C GLY A 197 -19.99 -11.60 16.27
N LEU A 198 -19.80 -12.26 15.14
CA LEU A 198 -20.61 -13.41 14.73
C LEU A 198 -20.25 -14.69 15.50
N GLY A 199 -19.23 -14.65 16.37
CA GLY A 199 -18.69 -15.83 17.03
C GLY A 199 -18.04 -16.81 16.07
N VAL A 200 -17.57 -16.35 14.90
CA VAL A 200 -16.87 -17.16 13.90
C VAL A 200 -15.36 -16.96 14.09
N THR A 201 -14.83 -17.46 15.20
CA THR A 201 -13.40 -17.36 15.54
C THR A 201 -12.56 -18.37 14.77
N GLU A 202 -13.18 -19.47 14.36
CA GLU A 202 -12.55 -20.62 13.69
C GLU A 202 -11.83 -20.18 12.40
N LEU A 203 -12.41 -19.24 11.63
CA LEU A 203 -11.82 -18.74 10.38
C LEU A 203 -10.60 -17.82 10.56
N THR A 204 -10.33 -17.38 11.79
CA THR A 204 -9.23 -16.46 12.10
C THR A 204 -8.14 -17.10 12.96
N ALA A 205 -8.35 -18.34 13.40
CA ALA A 205 -7.51 -19.09 14.30
C ALA A 205 -6.54 -19.98 13.50
N PRO A 206 -5.21 -19.89 13.72
CA PRO A 206 -4.26 -20.79 13.05
C PRO A 206 -4.48 -22.26 13.39
N GLU A 207 -5.07 -22.55 14.55
CA GLU A 207 -5.40 -23.89 15.06
C GLU A 207 -6.28 -24.66 14.09
N LEU A 208 -7.29 -24.02 13.48
CA LEU A 208 -8.17 -24.67 12.49
C LEU A 208 -7.37 -25.22 11.31
N THR A 209 -6.34 -24.48 10.87
CA THR A 209 -5.48 -24.95 9.78
C THR A 209 -4.61 -26.11 10.23
N GLY A 210 -4.13 -26.10 11.48
CA GLY A 210 -3.38 -27.22 12.06
C GLY A 210 -4.21 -28.49 12.19
N GLU A 211 -5.46 -28.36 12.65
CA GLU A 211 -6.41 -29.48 12.72
C GLU A 211 -6.66 -30.08 11.34
N TRP A 212 -6.79 -29.25 10.31
CA TRP A 212 -7.00 -29.73 8.94
C TRP A 212 -5.77 -30.44 8.39
N GLU A 213 -4.57 -29.90 8.56
CA GLU A 213 -3.33 -30.58 8.14
C GLU A 213 -3.13 -31.90 8.88
N HIS A 214 -3.45 -31.97 10.17
CA HIS A 214 -3.44 -33.21 10.94
C HIS A 214 -4.42 -34.25 10.35
N LYS A 215 -5.68 -33.85 10.11
CA LYS A 215 -6.69 -34.73 9.52
C LYS A 215 -6.34 -35.18 8.09
N LEU A 216 -5.73 -34.29 7.30
CA LEU A 216 -5.22 -34.62 5.97
C LEU A 216 -4.10 -35.67 6.03
N ALA A 217 -3.19 -35.56 7.00
CA ALA A 217 -2.13 -36.55 7.22
C ALA A 217 -2.69 -37.90 7.70
N GLU A 218 -3.71 -37.90 8.56
CA GLU A 218 -4.38 -39.14 8.99
C GLU A 218 -5.14 -39.80 7.84
N MET A 219 -5.73 -39.04 6.91
CA MET A 219 -6.31 -39.60 5.67
C MET A 219 -5.23 -40.21 4.76
N GLU A 220 -4.10 -39.54 4.60
CA GLU A 220 -2.96 -40.05 3.81
C GLU A 220 -2.43 -41.39 4.38
N ARG A 221 -2.43 -41.52 5.71
CA ARG A 221 -2.07 -42.76 6.43
C ARG A 221 -3.19 -43.80 6.46
N GLY A 222 -4.36 -43.51 5.89
CA GLY A 222 -5.51 -44.41 5.87
C GLY A 222 -6.23 -44.57 7.22
N ARG A 223 -6.02 -43.66 8.18
CA ARG A 223 -6.65 -43.69 9.52
C ARG A 223 -7.91 -42.86 9.63
N LEU A 224 -8.14 -41.92 8.70
CA LEU A 224 -9.37 -41.14 8.59
C LEU A 224 -10.02 -41.37 7.23
N ASP A 225 -11.34 -41.55 7.21
CA ASP A 225 -12.11 -41.68 5.98
C ASP A 225 -12.39 -40.30 5.34
N ARG A 226 -12.27 -40.23 4.00
CA ARG A 226 -12.48 -38.99 3.25
C ARG A 226 -13.91 -38.47 3.40
N ASP A 227 -14.91 -39.34 3.39
CA ASP A 227 -16.29 -38.91 3.48
C ASP A 227 -16.61 -38.39 4.89
N ALA A 228 -15.98 -38.95 5.93
CA ALA A 228 -16.03 -38.39 7.29
C ALA A 228 -15.46 -36.97 7.34
N PHE A 229 -14.26 -36.76 6.80
CA PHE A 229 -13.64 -35.44 6.75
C PHE A 229 -14.49 -34.41 6.00
N MET A 230 -15.04 -34.78 4.84
CA MET A 230 -15.89 -33.86 4.05
C MET A 230 -17.23 -33.55 4.73
N ARG A 231 -17.79 -34.48 5.51
CA ARG A 231 -19.00 -34.21 6.33
C ARG A 231 -18.72 -33.12 7.36
N GLU A 232 -17.60 -33.20 8.07
CA GLU A 232 -17.20 -32.19 9.06
C GLU A 232 -17.02 -30.80 8.43
N ILE A 233 -16.36 -30.71 7.27
CA ILE A 233 -16.23 -29.44 6.53
C ILE A 233 -17.60 -28.87 6.16
N ALA A 234 -18.51 -29.72 5.67
CA ALA A 234 -19.86 -29.31 5.29
C ALA A 234 -20.68 -28.84 6.49
N ASP A 235 -20.55 -29.51 7.65
CA ASP A 235 -21.19 -29.13 8.90
C ASP A 235 -20.68 -27.78 9.40
N MET A 236 -19.36 -27.58 9.46
CA MET A 236 -18.75 -26.30 9.84
C MET A 236 -19.20 -25.18 8.90
N THR A 237 -19.19 -25.42 7.59
CA THR A 237 -19.65 -24.43 6.60
C THR A 237 -21.11 -24.07 6.80
N ARG A 238 -21.98 -25.05 7.08
CA ARG A 238 -23.39 -24.81 7.40
C ARG A 238 -23.55 -23.93 8.64
N GLN A 239 -22.82 -24.23 9.72
CA GLN A 239 -22.86 -23.43 10.95
C GLN A 239 -22.43 -21.98 10.71
N VAL A 240 -21.34 -21.75 9.96
CA VAL A 240 -20.87 -20.41 9.61
C VAL A 240 -21.92 -19.65 8.79
N VAL A 241 -22.53 -20.31 7.80
CA VAL A 241 -23.57 -19.71 6.95
C VAL A 241 -24.84 -19.39 7.76
N GLU A 242 -25.24 -20.26 8.68
CA GLU A 242 -26.38 -20.02 9.58
C GLU A 242 -26.12 -18.84 10.52
N ARG A 243 -24.93 -18.77 11.15
CA ARG A 243 -24.52 -17.62 11.97
C ARG A 243 -24.58 -16.32 11.15
N ALA A 244 -24.12 -16.34 9.90
CA ALA A 244 -24.17 -15.17 9.02
C ALA A 244 -25.60 -14.79 8.57
N LYS A 245 -26.48 -15.77 8.30
CA LYS A 245 -27.87 -15.53 7.86
C LYS A 245 -28.79 -15.07 8.97
N ASN A 246 -28.65 -15.66 10.15
CA ASN A 246 -29.48 -15.35 11.31
C ASN A 246 -29.06 -14.04 11.98
N TYR A 247 -27.97 -13.45 11.53
CA TYR A 247 -27.52 -12.15 11.96
C TYR A 247 -28.29 -11.04 11.23
N GLN A 248 -29.31 -10.50 11.90
CA GLN A 248 -30.16 -9.39 11.43
C GLN A 248 -30.00 -8.09 12.23
N ALA A 249 -28.92 -7.94 13.00
CA ALA A 249 -28.71 -6.77 13.86
C ALA A 249 -27.90 -5.66 13.17
N ASP A 250 -28.30 -4.40 13.37
CA ASP A 250 -27.56 -3.19 12.97
C ASP A 250 -26.16 -3.08 13.63
N THR A 251 -25.90 -3.89 14.66
CA THR A 251 -24.65 -3.88 15.45
C THR A 251 -24.22 -5.28 15.85
N VAL A 252 -22.95 -5.62 15.58
CA VAL A 252 -22.40 -6.96 15.87
C VAL A 252 -22.18 -7.10 17.38
N PRO A 253 -22.52 -8.20 18.07
CA PRO A 253 -22.10 -8.41 19.45
C PRO A 253 -20.57 -8.31 19.59
N GLY A 254 -20.07 -7.67 20.63
CA GLY A 254 -18.63 -7.55 20.84
C GLY A 254 -18.32 -6.88 22.17
N ASN A 255 -17.14 -7.16 22.72
CA ASN A 255 -16.59 -6.39 23.84
C ASN A 255 -16.15 -5.03 23.32
N TYR A 256 -17.11 -4.12 23.19
CA TYR A 256 -16.86 -2.76 22.78
C TYR A 256 -16.38 -1.92 23.96
N ALA A 257 -15.37 -1.09 23.73
CA ALA A 257 -14.88 -0.16 24.72
C ALA A 257 -15.95 0.86 25.07
N THR A 258 -16.12 1.11 26.36
CA THR A 258 -16.84 2.30 26.83
C THR A 258 -15.81 3.41 26.97
N LEU A 259 -16.03 4.52 26.28
CA LEU A 259 -15.12 5.66 26.36
C LEU A 259 -15.27 6.31 27.73
N LYS A 260 -14.14 6.71 28.31
CA LYS A 260 -14.09 7.53 29.54
C LYS A 260 -14.56 8.96 29.28
N ALA A 261 -14.41 9.44 28.05
CA ALA A 261 -14.83 10.77 27.64
C ALA A 261 -16.38 10.86 27.58
N PRO A 262 -17.00 11.81 28.30
CA PRO A 262 -18.45 12.00 28.26
C PRO A 262 -18.90 12.58 26.92
N CYS A 263 -20.14 12.31 26.52
CA CYS A 263 -20.71 12.78 25.27
C CYS A 263 -20.65 14.33 25.21
N PRO A 264 -20.12 14.93 24.15
CA PRO A 264 -19.97 16.38 24.05
C PRO A 264 -21.31 17.11 23.87
N LYS A 265 -22.39 16.39 23.52
CA LYS A 265 -23.74 16.94 23.34
C LYS A 265 -24.60 16.87 24.61
N CYS A 266 -24.45 15.82 25.41
CA CYS A 266 -25.37 15.57 26.54
C CYS A 266 -24.70 15.06 27.83
N GLY A 267 -23.39 14.88 27.85
CA GLY A 267 -22.64 14.38 29.01
C GLY A 267 -22.79 12.89 29.31
N ALA A 268 -23.67 12.17 28.63
CA ALA A 268 -23.87 10.73 28.81
C ALA A 268 -22.71 9.89 28.26
N VAL A 269 -22.73 8.59 28.55
CA VAL A 269 -21.66 7.65 28.18
C VAL A 269 -21.61 7.45 26.66
N VAL A 270 -20.41 7.48 26.09
CA VAL A 270 -20.16 7.11 24.69
C VAL A 270 -19.67 5.67 24.64
N GLN A 271 -20.36 4.82 23.89
CA GLN A 271 -19.97 3.44 23.68
C GLN A 271 -19.50 3.22 22.25
N GLU A 272 -18.48 2.40 22.14
CA GLU A 272 -18.01 1.88 20.89
C GLU A 272 -19.06 0.90 20.31
N ASN A 273 -19.28 0.92 18.99
CA ASN A 273 -20.08 -0.07 18.27
C ASN A 273 -19.33 -0.53 17.01
N TYR A 274 -19.92 -1.38 16.18
CA TYR A 274 -19.23 -1.95 15.00
C TYR A 274 -18.59 -0.89 14.06
N ARG A 275 -19.22 0.28 13.87
CA ARG A 275 -18.76 1.29 12.90
C ARG A 275 -18.47 2.67 13.49
N ARG A 276 -18.90 2.92 14.73
CA ARG A 276 -18.97 4.26 15.31
C ARG A 276 -18.69 4.23 16.81
N TYR A 277 -18.34 5.38 17.36
CA TYR A 277 -18.51 5.67 18.77
C TYR A 277 -19.82 6.47 18.89
N ALA A 278 -20.80 5.95 19.61
CA ALA A 278 -22.15 6.52 19.70
C ALA A 278 -22.53 6.77 21.15
N CYS A 279 -23.20 7.88 21.39
CA CYS A 279 -23.79 8.16 22.70
C CYS A 279 -24.95 7.19 22.97
N THR A 280 -25.10 6.78 24.23
CA THR A 280 -26.22 5.93 24.67
C THR A 280 -27.53 6.69 24.86
N ALA A 281 -27.48 8.02 25.02
CA ALA A 281 -28.65 8.85 25.36
C ALA A 281 -29.06 9.86 24.28
N CYS A 282 -28.20 10.17 23.31
CA CYS A 282 -28.52 11.13 22.25
C CYS A 282 -28.01 10.66 20.88
N ASP A 283 -28.28 11.47 19.86
CA ASP A 283 -27.91 11.27 18.45
C ASP A 283 -26.42 11.50 18.12
N PHE A 284 -25.59 11.82 19.11
CA PHE A 284 -24.16 12.02 18.89
C PHE A 284 -23.49 10.71 18.44
N SER A 285 -22.80 10.76 17.30
CA SER A 285 -22.04 9.63 16.79
C SER A 285 -20.87 10.05 15.91
N ILE A 286 -19.69 9.50 16.18
CA ILE A 286 -18.49 9.68 15.36
C ILE A 286 -18.12 8.36 14.69
N SER A 287 -17.73 8.38 13.42
CA SER A 287 -17.24 7.19 12.74
C SER A 287 -15.96 6.70 13.41
N LYS A 288 -15.82 5.38 13.62
CA LYS A 288 -14.55 4.76 13.99
C LYS A 288 -13.48 4.91 12.92
N ILE A 289 -13.92 5.16 11.68
CA ILE A 289 -13.07 5.14 10.51
C ILE A 289 -13.21 6.48 9.77
N PRO A 290 -12.74 7.60 10.35
CA PRO A 290 -12.65 8.85 9.62
C PRO A 290 -11.53 8.74 8.57
N GLY A 291 -11.79 9.17 7.32
CA GLY A 291 -10.74 9.27 6.30
C GLY A 291 -10.02 7.96 5.96
N ALA A 292 -10.69 6.81 6.13
CA ALA A 292 -10.12 5.46 5.93
C ALA A 292 -8.92 5.11 6.84
N ARG A 293 -8.82 5.74 8.02
CA ARG A 293 -7.98 5.32 9.14
C ARG A 293 -8.87 4.97 10.32
N GLN A 294 -8.56 3.89 11.03
CA GLN A 294 -9.25 3.59 12.29
C GLN A 294 -8.76 4.55 13.38
N LEU A 295 -9.71 5.11 14.13
CA LEU A 295 -9.46 5.94 15.29
C LEU A 295 -9.40 5.02 16.52
N GLU A 296 -8.26 5.00 17.21
CA GLU A 296 -8.11 4.25 18.46
C GLU A 296 -8.99 4.84 19.56
N VAL A 297 -9.31 4.06 20.59
CA VAL A 297 -10.19 4.51 21.69
C VAL A 297 -9.62 5.75 22.37
N THR A 298 -8.31 5.78 22.64
CA THR A 298 -7.63 6.94 23.25
C THR A 298 -7.66 8.17 22.36
N GLU A 299 -7.61 7.98 21.04
CA GLU A 299 -7.68 9.08 20.07
C GLU A 299 -9.12 9.60 19.93
N ALA A 300 -10.12 8.72 20.05
CA ALA A 300 -11.52 9.10 20.11
C ALA A 300 -11.82 9.87 21.41
N GLU A 301 -11.26 9.44 22.54
CA GLU A 301 -11.37 10.13 23.83
C GLU A 301 -10.72 11.52 23.78
N ALA A 302 -9.51 11.62 23.22
CA ALA A 302 -8.83 12.89 23.01
C ALA A 302 -9.64 13.81 22.07
N LEU A 303 -10.14 13.28 20.95
CA LEU A 303 -10.98 14.04 20.02
C LEU A 303 -12.27 14.56 20.67
N ILE A 304 -12.89 13.78 21.55
CA ILE A 304 -14.12 14.19 22.27
C ILE A 304 -13.81 15.23 23.36
N THR A 305 -12.72 15.05 24.09
CA THR A 305 -12.39 15.86 25.28
C THR A 305 -11.66 17.14 24.90
N GLU A 306 -10.60 17.02 24.09
CA GLU A 306 -9.67 18.09 23.74
C GLU A 306 -10.08 18.79 22.43
N ARG A 307 -11.13 18.29 21.76
CA ARG A 307 -11.64 18.76 20.45
C ARG A 307 -10.60 18.77 19.32
N THR A 308 -9.41 18.30 19.60
CA THR A 308 -8.27 18.20 18.70
C THR A 308 -7.60 16.85 18.94
N VAL A 309 -7.02 16.28 17.90
CA VAL A 309 -6.19 15.07 18.01
C VAL A 309 -5.08 15.21 16.97
N GLY A 310 -3.81 15.14 17.38
CA GLY A 310 -2.73 15.39 16.42
C GLY A 310 -1.32 15.19 16.96
N PRO A 311 -0.31 15.21 16.06
CA PRO A 311 -0.41 14.94 14.62
C PRO A 311 -0.49 13.43 14.37
N LEU A 312 -1.58 12.96 13.76
CA LEU A 312 -1.78 11.54 13.48
C LEU A 312 -1.24 11.15 12.10
N GLN A 313 -0.37 10.13 12.05
CA GLN A 313 0.14 9.54 10.80
C GLN A 313 -0.77 8.41 10.30
N GLY A 314 -0.81 8.14 8.98
CA GLY A 314 -1.59 7.02 8.43
C GLY A 314 -3.04 7.35 8.05
N PHE A 315 -3.43 8.62 8.08
CA PHE A 315 -4.58 9.07 7.28
C PHE A 315 -4.24 8.92 5.79
N ARG A 316 -5.21 8.53 4.96
CA ARG A 316 -5.01 8.40 3.50
C ARG A 316 -4.81 9.74 2.78
N SER A 317 -4.67 10.83 3.52
CA SER A 317 -4.20 12.12 3.08
C SER A 317 -3.08 12.58 4.03
N LYS A 318 -2.17 13.41 3.53
CA LYS A 318 -1.11 14.10 4.29
C LYS A 318 -1.71 15.11 5.31
N MET A 319 -2.76 14.73 6.03
CA MET A 319 -3.72 15.64 6.68
C MET A 319 -3.41 16.01 8.13
N GLY A 320 -2.20 15.80 8.64
CA GLY A 320 -1.87 16.12 10.03
C GLY A 320 -2.12 17.60 10.40
N ARG A 321 -1.72 18.54 9.52
CA ARG A 321 -2.00 19.99 9.67
C ARG A 321 -3.36 20.40 9.10
N GLU A 322 -3.80 19.72 8.07
CA GLU A 322 -5.01 20.05 7.32
C GLU A 322 -6.29 19.70 8.10
N ALA A 323 -6.25 18.70 8.99
CA ALA A 323 -7.36 18.39 9.89
C ALA A 323 -7.58 19.50 10.96
N GLU A 324 -6.50 20.08 11.48
CA GLU A 324 -6.55 21.20 12.42
C GLU A 324 -7.13 22.46 11.75
N ALA A 325 -6.70 22.76 10.52
CA ALA A 325 -7.26 23.84 9.72
C ALA A 325 -8.76 23.62 9.41
N LEU A 326 -9.17 22.38 9.08
CA LEU A 326 -10.60 22.10 8.82
C LEU A 326 -11.49 22.26 10.05
N ILE A 327 -10.97 21.95 11.25
CA ILE A 327 -11.71 22.10 12.50
C ILE A 327 -11.76 23.58 12.93
N THR A 328 -10.67 24.32 12.72
CA THR A 328 -10.53 25.71 13.17
C THR A 328 -11.13 26.70 12.17
N GLU A 329 -10.81 26.56 10.90
CA GLU A 329 -11.16 27.47 9.81
C GLU A 329 -12.41 27.01 9.03
N ARG A 330 -13.02 25.88 9.45
CA ARG A 330 -14.17 25.20 8.81
C ARG A 330 -13.97 24.87 7.33
N THR A 331 -12.78 25.07 6.79
CA THR A 331 -12.43 24.86 5.39
C THR A 331 -10.98 24.41 5.29
N VAL A 332 -10.68 23.46 4.40
CA VAL A 332 -9.30 23.07 4.10
C VAL A 332 -9.13 22.62 2.65
N GLY A 333 -8.05 23.06 2.01
CA GLY A 333 -7.69 22.68 0.64
C GLY A 333 -7.01 23.80 -0.12
N PRO A 334 -6.64 23.60 -1.40
CA PRO A 334 -6.95 22.45 -2.26
C PRO A 334 -6.32 21.13 -1.83
N LEU A 335 -7.14 20.11 -1.52
CA LEU A 335 -6.62 18.78 -1.18
C LEU A 335 -6.63 17.85 -2.40
N GLN A 336 -5.58 17.03 -2.52
CA GLN A 336 -5.40 16.03 -3.58
C GLN A 336 -5.46 14.61 -3.02
N GLY A 337 -5.74 13.63 -3.88
CA GLY A 337 -5.72 12.20 -3.51
C GLY A 337 -7.10 11.57 -3.32
N PHE A 338 -8.18 12.33 -3.48
CA PHE A 338 -9.54 11.79 -3.48
C PHE A 338 -9.78 10.91 -4.70
N ARG A 339 -10.63 9.89 -4.57
CA ARG A 339 -11.07 9.04 -5.68
C ARG A 339 -12.59 9.02 -5.76
N SER A 340 -13.14 9.21 -6.96
CA SER A 340 -14.58 9.10 -7.20
C SER A 340 -15.07 7.66 -7.01
N LYS A 341 -16.39 7.44 -6.97
CA LYS A 341 -17.00 6.09 -6.96
C LYS A 341 -16.54 5.21 -8.13
N MET A 342 -16.11 5.82 -9.24
CA MET A 342 -15.54 5.14 -10.41
C MET A 342 -13.99 5.05 -10.38
N GLY A 343 -13.36 5.35 -9.25
CA GLY A 343 -11.92 5.24 -9.03
C GLY A 343 -11.06 6.36 -9.64
N ARG A 344 -11.66 7.41 -10.21
CA ARG A 344 -10.93 8.53 -10.84
C ARG A 344 -10.40 9.49 -9.77
N PRO A 345 -9.10 9.87 -9.81
CA PRO A 345 -8.56 10.83 -8.87
C PRO A 345 -9.12 12.23 -9.12
N PHE A 346 -9.43 12.97 -8.06
CA PHE A 346 -9.85 14.37 -8.12
C PHE A 346 -9.25 15.17 -6.96
N ALA A 347 -9.31 16.51 -7.08
CA ALA A 347 -8.95 17.43 -6.03
C ALA A 347 -10.17 18.28 -5.64
N ALA A 348 -10.27 18.65 -4.37
CA ALA A 348 -11.39 19.41 -3.84
C ALA A 348 -10.99 20.18 -2.58
N ILE A 349 -11.74 21.22 -2.27
CA ILE A 349 -11.73 21.87 -0.96
C ILE A 349 -12.75 21.14 -0.08
N LEU A 350 -12.38 20.82 1.16
CA LEU A 350 -13.31 20.30 2.14
C LEU A 350 -13.87 21.47 2.95
N LYS A 351 -15.20 21.54 3.07
CA LYS A 351 -15.91 22.49 3.92
C LYS A 351 -16.64 21.72 5.02
N LEU A 352 -16.69 22.30 6.22
CA LEU A 352 -17.46 21.78 7.33
C LEU A 352 -18.72 22.65 7.50
N SER A 353 -19.88 22.08 7.15
CA SER A 353 -21.17 22.77 7.23
C SER A 353 -21.53 23.13 8.68
N ALA A 354 -22.58 23.95 8.87
CA ALA A 354 -23.06 24.34 10.20
C ALA A 354 -23.43 23.11 11.07
N ASP A 355 -23.90 22.04 10.43
CA ASP A 355 -24.26 20.76 11.06
C ASP A 355 -23.07 19.79 11.21
N HIS A 356 -21.83 20.28 11.05
CA HIS A 356 -20.61 19.48 11.15
C HIS A 356 -20.49 18.37 10.09
N ARG A 357 -21.12 18.54 8.92
CA ARG A 357 -20.98 17.61 7.80
C ARG A 357 -19.86 18.07 6.86
N LEU A 358 -19.09 17.10 6.37
CA LEU A 358 -18.04 17.33 5.38
C LEU A 358 -18.65 17.45 3.99
N GLU A 359 -18.41 18.58 3.34
CA GLU A 359 -18.85 18.89 1.99
C GLU A 359 -17.64 19.12 1.07
N PHE A 360 -17.75 18.65 -0.17
CA PHE A 360 -16.72 18.88 -1.19
C PHE A 360 -17.09 20.12 -2.01
N ASP A 361 -16.22 21.11 -1.98
CA ASP A 361 -16.26 22.26 -2.88
C ASP A 361 -15.29 22.05 -4.04
N PHE A 362 -15.86 21.83 -5.22
CA PHE A 362 -15.14 21.56 -6.46
C PHE A 362 -14.82 22.83 -7.25
N GLY A 363 -15.27 24.00 -6.80
CA GLY A 363 -15.05 25.30 -7.47
C GLY A 363 -15.60 25.39 -8.90
N GLN A 364 -16.42 24.43 -9.32
CA GLN A 364 -17.14 24.40 -10.58
C GLN A 364 -18.63 24.53 -10.28
N SER A 365 -19.11 25.75 -10.09
CA SER A 365 -20.42 26.09 -10.66
C SER A 365 -20.24 26.08 -12.17
N ASP A 366 -21.10 25.37 -12.88
CA ASP A 366 -21.15 25.47 -14.33
C ASP A 366 -21.32 26.94 -14.72
N ARG A 367 -20.81 27.31 -15.91
CA ARG A 367 -20.73 28.70 -16.43
C ARG A 367 -22.04 29.51 -16.37
N ASP A 368 -23.17 28.86 -16.08
CA ASP A 368 -24.52 29.42 -16.05
C ASP A 368 -25.09 29.66 -14.63
N ASP A 369 -24.46 29.18 -13.55
CA ASP A 369 -24.96 29.38 -12.18
C ASP A 369 -24.39 30.65 -11.49
N ASP A 370 -23.46 31.35 -12.12
CA ASP A 370 -22.86 32.59 -11.58
C ASP A 370 -23.83 33.81 -11.64
N ALA A 371 -25.06 33.64 -12.16
CA ALA A 371 -26.08 34.70 -12.19
C ALA A 371 -26.75 34.98 -10.82
N LEU A 372 -26.49 34.12 -9.82
CA LEU A 372 -27.00 34.25 -8.45
C LEU A 372 -25.89 34.39 -7.40
N ALA A 373 -24.63 34.53 -7.81
CA ALA A 373 -23.53 34.75 -6.89
C ALA A 373 -23.54 36.20 -6.39
N GLU A 374 -23.76 36.39 -5.09
CA GLU A 374 -23.52 37.66 -4.39
C GLU A 374 -22.17 38.26 -4.82
N ALA A 375 -22.10 39.59 -4.92
CA ALA A 375 -20.89 40.30 -5.31
C ALA A 375 -19.71 39.80 -4.46
N VAL A 376 -18.77 39.10 -5.09
CA VAL A 376 -17.60 38.56 -4.41
C VAL A 376 -16.77 39.73 -3.92
N ASP A 377 -16.77 39.95 -2.60
CA ASP A 377 -15.92 40.95 -1.97
C ASP A 377 -14.47 40.46 -1.94
N PHE A 378 -13.61 41.13 -2.71
CA PHE A 378 -12.16 40.90 -2.72
C PHE A 378 -11.42 41.74 -1.67
N GLY A 379 -12.15 42.46 -0.80
CA GLY A 379 -11.60 43.23 0.31
C GLY A 379 -10.66 42.39 1.18
N GLY A 380 -9.40 42.81 1.26
CA GLY A 380 -8.36 42.15 2.07
C GLY A 380 -7.56 41.03 1.37
N ARG A 381 -7.83 40.72 0.09
CA ARG A 381 -7.05 39.70 -0.66
C ARG A 381 -5.89 40.32 -1.44
N THR A 382 -4.75 39.63 -1.46
CA THR A 382 -3.57 40.05 -2.22
C THR A 382 -3.75 39.78 -3.71
N ALA A 383 -3.55 40.80 -4.54
CA ALA A 383 -3.59 40.65 -5.99
C ALA A 383 -2.32 39.94 -6.49
N LEU A 384 -2.49 38.89 -7.29
CA LEU A 384 -1.38 38.06 -7.80
C LEU A 384 -0.77 38.60 -9.09
N GLY A 385 -1.39 39.58 -9.73
CA GLY A 385 -0.87 40.22 -10.94
C GLY A 385 -1.94 40.58 -11.98
N PRO A 386 -1.53 41.19 -13.10
CA PRO A 386 -2.44 41.62 -14.15
C PRO A 386 -2.96 40.44 -14.98
N CYS A 387 -4.26 40.48 -15.26
CA CYS A 387 -4.95 39.52 -16.09
C CYS A 387 -4.42 39.57 -17.54
N PRO A 388 -4.08 38.43 -18.17
CA PRO A 388 -3.53 38.41 -19.52
C PRO A 388 -4.55 38.78 -20.62
N LYS A 389 -5.84 38.95 -20.27
CA LYS A 389 -6.90 39.32 -21.22
C LYS A 389 -7.34 40.77 -21.11
N CYS A 390 -7.50 41.29 -19.89
CA CYS A 390 -8.06 42.63 -19.65
C CYS A 390 -7.21 43.51 -18.74
N ALA A 391 -6.02 43.05 -18.33
CA ALA A 391 -5.11 43.73 -17.40
C ALA A 391 -5.66 44.01 -15.98
N GLY A 392 -6.91 43.64 -15.68
CA GLY A 392 -7.47 43.70 -14.32
C GLY A 392 -6.77 42.77 -13.35
N LYS A 393 -6.98 42.96 -12.05
CA LYS A 393 -6.32 42.17 -11.00
C LYS A 393 -6.85 40.74 -10.96
N VAL A 394 -5.94 39.78 -10.77
CA VAL A 394 -6.25 38.36 -10.56
C VAL A 394 -6.14 38.03 -9.07
N PHE A 395 -7.17 37.37 -8.56
CA PHE A 395 -7.28 36.95 -7.16
C PHE A 395 -7.47 35.44 -7.04
N GLU A 396 -7.16 34.92 -5.86
CA GLU A 396 -7.52 33.56 -5.50
C GLU A 396 -9.01 33.46 -5.14
N HIS A 397 -9.69 32.47 -5.71
CA HIS A 397 -11.08 32.17 -5.40
C HIS A 397 -11.36 30.66 -5.49
N GLY A 398 -11.44 30.01 -4.32
CA GLY A 398 -11.66 28.57 -4.23
C GLY A 398 -10.56 27.77 -4.95
N MET A 399 -10.96 26.90 -5.89
CA MET A 399 -10.07 26.05 -6.68
C MET A 399 -9.43 26.75 -7.90
N SER A 400 -9.70 28.04 -8.09
CA SER A 400 -9.25 28.79 -9.28
C SER A 400 -8.64 30.15 -8.93
N TYR A 401 -7.81 30.63 -9.83
CA TYR A 401 -7.42 32.03 -9.97
C TYR A 401 -8.39 32.71 -10.94
N VAL A 402 -9.01 33.80 -10.50
CA VAL A 402 -10.11 34.47 -11.21
C VAL A 402 -9.79 35.95 -11.34
N CYS A 403 -10.11 36.55 -12.49
CA CYS A 403 -10.01 38.00 -12.67
C CYS A 403 -11.17 38.71 -11.95
N GLU A 404 -10.92 39.87 -11.36
CA GLU A 404 -11.96 40.71 -10.73
C GLU A 404 -13.11 41.06 -11.68
N ASN A 405 -12.80 41.20 -12.97
CA ASN A 405 -13.77 41.51 -14.03
C ASN A 405 -14.56 40.27 -14.53
N THR A 406 -14.38 39.11 -13.88
CA THR A 406 -15.09 37.86 -14.19
C THR A 406 -16.29 37.62 -13.27
N VAL A 407 -16.42 38.38 -12.18
CA VAL A 407 -17.51 38.26 -11.20
C VAL A 407 -18.35 39.54 -11.13
N GLY A 408 -19.63 39.41 -10.76
CA GLY A 408 -20.59 40.52 -10.65
C GLY A 408 -21.39 40.82 -11.92
N PRO A 409 -22.35 41.78 -11.86
CA PRO A 409 -23.34 42.02 -12.92
C PRO A 409 -22.75 42.57 -14.24
N SER A 410 -21.56 43.15 -14.19
CA SER A 410 -20.87 43.77 -15.33
C SER A 410 -19.63 42.97 -15.75
N ARG A 411 -19.80 41.66 -15.96
CA ARG A 411 -18.73 40.74 -16.39
C ARG A 411 -18.14 41.16 -17.74
N SER A 412 -16.86 41.51 -17.76
CA SER A 412 -16.12 41.93 -18.96
C SER A 412 -14.91 41.05 -19.29
N CYS A 413 -14.61 40.05 -18.44
CA CYS A 413 -13.51 39.11 -18.64
C CYS A 413 -13.91 37.66 -18.31
N ASP A 414 -13.30 36.70 -19.00
CA ASP A 414 -13.53 35.25 -18.83
C ASP A 414 -12.27 34.50 -18.35
N PHE A 415 -11.23 35.20 -17.89
CA PHE A 415 -10.00 34.58 -17.44
C PHE A 415 -10.21 33.81 -16.13
N ARG A 416 -9.99 32.49 -16.20
CA ARG A 416 -9.98 31.57 -15.06
C ARG A 416 -8.89 30.53 -15.26
N SER A 417 -8.08 30.28 -14.24
CA SER A 417 -7.06 29.23 -14.22
C SER A 417 -7.22 28.36 -12.98
N GLY A 418 -7.08 27.04 -13.09
CA GLY A 418 -7.17 26.16 -11.93
C GLY A 418 -5.91 26.23 -11.06
N LYS A 419 -6.06 26.13 -9.73
CA LYS A 419 -4.93 25.93 -8.79
C LYS A 419 -4.26 24.57 -8.97
N ILE A 420 -4.96 23.61 -9.58
CA ILE A 420 -4.44 22.28 -9.90
C ILE A 420 -4.68 22.00 -11.38
N ILE A 421 -3.60 21.76 -12.11
CA ILE A 421 -3.62 21.42 -13.53
C ILE A 421 -2.97 20.05 -13.70
N LEU A 422 -3.71 19.05 -14.18
CA LEU A 422 -3.21 17.68 -14.37
C LEU A 422 -2.47 17.11 -13.14
N GLN A 423 -3.04 17.29 -11.94
CA GLN A 423 -2.46 16.86 -10.64
C GLN A 423 -1.22 17.64 -10.17
N GLN A 424 -0.76 18.62 -10.95
CA GLN A 424 0.27 19.56 -10.50
C GLN A 424 -0.41 20.77 -9.84
N GLU A 425 0.00 21.06 -8.62
CA GLU A 425 -0.38 22.29 -7.92
C GLU A 425 0.40 23.48 -8.49
N ILE A 426 -0.32 24.57 -8.76
CA ILE A 426 0.23 25.84 -9.20
C ILE A 426 0.08 26.79 -8.03
N GLY A 427 1.12 26.92 -7.22
CA GLY A 427 1.13 27.84 -6.08
C GLY A 427 1.17 29.31 -6.51
N GLU A 428 0.87 30.21 -5.56
CA GLU A 428 0.78 31.66 -5.80
C GLU A 428 2.01 32.24 -6.49
N ALA A 429 3.22 31.87 -6.04
CA ALA A 429 4.46 32.35 -6.62
C ALA A 429 4.62 31.96 -8.11
N GLN A 430 4.16 30.76 -8.49
CA GLN A 430 4.18 30.32 -9.89
C GLN A 430 3.10 31.04 -10.70
N MET A 431 1.92 31.28 -10.12
CA MET A 431 0.89 32.08 -10.77
C MET A 431 1.34 33.53 -10.95
N GLN A 432 2.02 34.14 -9.98
CA GLN A 432 2.60 35.49 -10.11
C GLN A 432 3.66 35.58 -11.21
N LYS A 433 4.51 34.55 -11.37
CA LYS A 433 5.46 34.46 -12.50
C LYS A 433 4.74 34.28 -13.84
N LEU A 434 3.71 33.44 -13.89
CA LEU A 434 2.87 33.31 -15.10
C LEU A 434 2.19 34.64 -15.44
N LEU A 435 1.57 35.28 -14.45
CA LEU A 435 1.33 36.70 -14.17
C LEU A 435 2.17 37.76 -14.91
N ALA A 436 3.44 37.82 -14.52
CA ALA A 436 4.36 38.90 -14.89
C ALA A 436 5.20 38.51 -16.11
N ASP A 437 5.78 37.32 -16.09
CA ASP A 437 6.82 36.88 -17.02
C ASP A 437 6.23 36.06 -18.19
N GLY A 438 4.94 35.71 -18.10
CA GLY A 438 4.25 34.90 -19.10
C GLY A 438 4.61 33.41 -19.06
N ARG A 439 5.40 32.98 -18.08
CA ARG A 439 5.90 31.62 -17.93
C ARG A 439 6.15 31.26 -16.45
N THR A 440 5.95 30.00 -16.10
CA THR A 440 6.29 29.41 -14.78
C THR A 440 7.69 28.80 -14.76
N ASP A 441 8.18 28.35 -13.60
CA ASP A 441 9.37 27.49 -13.54
C ASP A 441 9.07 26.07 -14.09
N LEU A 442 10.08 25.21 -14.22
CA LEU A 442 9.86 23.83 -14.64
C LEU A 442 9.15 23.04 -13.54
N LEU A 443 7.88 22.69 -13.76
CA LEU A 443 7.09 21.87 -12.84
C LEU A 443 7.13 20.40 -13.28
N ASP A 444 7.26 19.46 -12.34
CA ASP A 444 7.53 18.05 -12.64
C ASP A 444 6.46 17.04 -12.15
N GLY A 445 5.40 17.52 -11.50
CA GLY A 445 4.31 16.70 -10.98
C GLY A 445 3.09 16.59 -11.90
N PHE A 446 3.15 17.04 -13.16
CA PHE A 446 2.03 16.84 -14.10
C PHE A 446 1.85 15.36 -14.44
N VAL A 447 0.61 14.89 -14.48
CA VAL A 447 0.25 13.52 -14.87
C VAL A 447 -0.60 13.52 -16.13
N SER A 448 -0.12 12.84 -17.17
CA SER A 448 -0.83 12.78 -18.46
C SER A 448 -2.17 12.05 -18.33
N ALA A 449 -3.25 12.68 -18.77
CA ALA A 449 -4.57 12.05 -18.81
C ALA A 449 -4.62 10.84 -19.78
N ARG A 450 -3.73 10.79 -20.79
CA ARG A 450 -3.68 9.73 -21.80
C ARG A 450 -2.83 8.53 -21.35
N THR A 451 -1.65 8.77 -20.81
CA THR A 451 -0.67 7.71 -20.50
C THR A 451 -0.53 7.41 -19.01
N ARG A 452 -1.12 8.23 -18.13
CA ARG A 452 -0.98 8.19 -16.66
C ARG A 452 0.47 8.26 -16.16
N ARG A 453 1.40 8.71 -17.00
CA ARG A 453 2.80 8.93 -16.63
C ARG A 453 3.03 10.38 -16.23
N LYS A 454 3.97 10.59 -15.31
CA LYS A 454 4.44 11.92 -14.91
C LYS A 454 5.23 12.57 -16.04
N PHE A 455 5.12 13.89 -16.21
CA PHE A 455 5.91 14.67 -17.15
C PHE A 455 6.28 16.04 -16.58
N LYS A 456 7.38 16.61 -17.09
CA LYS A 456 7.85 17.94 -16.72
C LYS A 456 7.51 18.95 -17.80
N ALA A 457 6.99 20.12 -17.42
CA ALA A 457 6.65 21.18 -18.36
C ALA A 457 6.66 22.55 -17.66
N PHE A 458 6.76 23.61 -18.46
CA PHE A 458 6.47 24.97 -18.09
C PHE A 458 5.03 25.28 -18.50
N LEU A 459 4.28 25.97 -17.67
CA LEU A 459 3.07 26.66 -18.11
C LEU A 459 3.46 27.99 -18.75
N VAL A 460 2.88 28.28 -19.91
CA VAL A 460 3.13 29.50 -20.69
C VAL A 460 1.82 30.15 -21.12
N ARG A 461 1.84 31.47 -21.31
CA ARG A 461 0.71 32.20 -21.88
C ARG A 461 0.68 32.04 -23.39
N GLU A 462 -0.44 31.56 -23.91
CA GLU A 462 -0.72 31.50 -25.33
C GLU A 462 -1.44 32.77 -25.81
N PRO A 463 -1.35 33.10 -27.12
CA PRO A 463 -2.14 34.16 -27.72
C PRO A 463 -3.64 33.99 -27.42
N GLY A 464 -4.29 35.05 -26.92
CA GLY A 464 -5.69 35.01 -26.47
C GLY A 464 -5.88 34.68 -24.98
N GLY A 465 -4.81 34.69 -24.19
CA GLY A 465 -4.87 34.61 -22.72
C GLY A 465 -5.19 33.23 -22.17
N ARG A 466 -4.96 32.18 -22.97
CA ARG A 466 -5.00 30.78 -22.50
C ARG A 466 -3.65 30.38 -21.92
N ILE A 467 -3.65 29.32 -21.12
CA ILE A 467 -2.44 28.77 -20.52
C ILE A 467 -2.13 27.44 -21.22
N GLY A 468 -0.97 27.38 -21.87
CA GLY A 468 -0.45 26.21 -22.59
C GLY A 468 0.73 25.54 -21.88
N PHE A 469 1.22 24.46 -22.47
CA PHE A 469 2.40 23.73 -22.00
C PHE A 469 3.59 23.92 -22.94
N GLU A 470 4.74 24.30 -22.39
CA GLU A 470 6.04 24.26 -23.07
C GLU A 470 6.90 23.18 -22.42
N PHE A 471 7.47 22.27 -23.21
CA PHE A 471 8.31 21.18 -22.70
C PHE A 471 9.78 21.54 -22.85
N ALA A 472 10.59 21.24 -21.82
CA ALA A 472 12.04 21.38 -21.93
C ALA A 472 12.58 20.55 -23.12
N PRO A 473 13.55 21.06 -23.88
CA PRO A 473 14.16 20.33 -24.99
C PRO A 473 14.72 19.01 -24.49
N ARG A 474 14.31 17.90 -25.12
CA ARG A 474 14.82 16.58 -24.76
C ARG A 474 16.31 16.52 -25.10
N PRO A 475 17.19 16.00 -24.21
CA PRO A 475 18.54 15.66 -24.63
C PRO A 475 18.46 14.69 -25.81
N ALA A 476 19.24 14.95 -26.86
CA ALA A 476 19.26 14.13 -28.06
C ALA A 476 19.55 12.67 -27.68
N LYS A 477 18.72 11.74 -28.17
CA LYS A 477 19.08 10.32 -28.14
C LYS A 477 20.34 10.14 -28.99
N PRO A 478 21.38 9.42 -28.52
CA PRO A 478 22.45 9.01 -29.39
C PRO A 478 21.88 8.02 -30.41
N GLY A 479 21.97 8.37 -31.70
CA GLY A 479 21.54 7.51 -32.81
C GLY A 479 20.17 7.85 -33.40
N ALA A 480 20.08 8.96 -34.13
CA ALA A 480 19.12 9.12 -35.21
C ALA A 480 19.69 10.07 -36.26
N GLU A 481 19.97 9.54 -37.45
CA GLU A 481 20.50 10.26 -38.59
C GLU A 481 19.54 11.36 -39.07
N THR A 482 20.09 12.54 -39.32
CA THR A 482 19.41 13.70 -39.89
C THR A 482 19.22 13.57 -41.40
N PRO A 483 18.04 13.84 -41.97
CA PRO A 483 17.92 14.24 -43.36
C PRO A 483 18.23 15.74 -43.50
N LYS A 484 19.05 16.07 -44.50
CA LYS A 484 19.51 17.41 -44.83
C LYS A 484 18.38 18.35 -45.21
N SER A 485 18.54 19.61 -44.80
CA SER A 485 17.77 20.78 -45.19
C SER A 485 17.83 21.06 -46.69
N GLY A 486 16.67 21.28 -47.32
CA GLY A 486 16.55 21.98 -48.59
C GLY A 486 15.56 23.14 -48.43
N ALA A 487 16.07 24.36 -48.46
CA ALA A 487 15.30 25.59 -48.37
C ALA A 487 14.45 25.83 -49.64
N LYS A 488 13.22 26.30 -49.49
CA LYS A 488 12.63 27.38 -50.31
C LYS A 488 11.35 27.92 -49.69
N ALA A 489 11.22 29.24 -49.76
CA ALA A 489 10.15 30.04 -49.18
C ALA A 489 9.07 30.41 -50.23
N ARG A 490 7.89 30.82 -49.71
CA ARG A 490 6.77 31.54 -50.37
C ARG A 490 5.94 30.69 -51.38
N THR A 491 4.62 30.76 -51.51
CA THR A 491 3.55 31.72 -51.10
C THR A 491 2.17 31.04 -51.28
N LYS A 492 1.12 31.67 -50.71
CA LYS A 492 -0.34 31.43 -50.86
C LYS A 492 -0.81 30.94 -52.25
N ALA A 493 -1.85 30.10 -52.29
CA ALA A 493 -3.21 30.42 -52.76
C ALA A 493 -4.10 29.15 -52.91
N ASP A 494 -5.39 29.41 -52.87
CA ASP A 494 -6.57 28.54 -52.80
C ASP A 494 -6.81 27.55 -53.96
N ALA A 495 -7.83 26.70 -53.72
CA ALA A 495 -8.79 26.10 -54.66
C ALA A 495 -8.67 24.59 -54.95
N ALA A 496 -9.57 23.85 -54.28
CA ALA A 496 -10.67 23.04 -54.83
C ALA A 496 -10.43 21.87 -55.82
N SER A 497 -11.32 20.87 -55.63
CA SER A 497 -11.74 19.76 -56.52
C SER A 497 -10.68 18.70 -56.87
N SER A 498 -10.76 17.48 -56.35
CA SER A 498 -11.73 16.38 -56.55
C SER A 498 -11.51 15.58 -57.85
N GLU A 499 -11.12 14.32 -57.64
CA GLU A 499 -11.37 13.10 -58.44
C GLU A 499 -10.76 13.03 -59.85
N SER A 500 -9.94 12.02 -60.16
CA SER A 500 -10.39 10.65 -60.42
C SER A 500 -9.17 9.71 -60.57
N ALA A 501 -9.16 8.59 -59.82
CA ALA A 501 -9.17 7.17 -60.28
C ALA A 501 -8.08 6.79 -61.30
N VAL A 502 -7.33 5.68 -61.15
CA VAL A 502 -7.82 4.29 -61.33
C VAL A 502 -6.77 3.27 -60.81
N SER A 503 -7.29 2.20 -60.18
CA SER A 503 -6.85 0.78 -60.02
C SER A 503 -5.45 0.44 -59.45
N GLU A 504 -5.20 -0.70 -58.79
CA GLU A 504 -5.94 -1.85 -58.26
C GLU A 504 -4.98 -2.54 -57.26
N ASP A 505 -5.46 -2.83 -56.06
CA ASP A 505 -5.66 -4.19 -55.51
C ASP A 505 -4.38 -4.97 -55.11
N THR A 506 -4.23 -5.19 -53.80
CA THR A 506 -4.21 -6.55 -53.24
C THR A 506 -4.36 -6.48 -51.72
N SER A 507 -5.47 -7.03 -51.27
CA SER A 507 -5.91 -7.13 -49.89
C SER A 507 -5.38 -8.40 -49.21
N ARG A 508 -5.11 -8.36 -47.89
CA ARG A 508 -5.39 -9.49 -46.99
C ARG A 508 -5.65 -9.06 -45.55
N ALA A 509 -6.60 -9.76 -44.94
CA ALA A 509 -7.50 -9.33 -43.87
C ALA A 509 -7.03 -9.54 -42.43
N LYS A 510 -7.70 -8.81 -41.52
CA LYS A 510 -7.76 -8.97 -40.04
C LYS A 510 -8.53 -10.24 -39.62
N PRO A 511 -8.27 -10.83 -38.43
CA PRO A 511 -9.14 -11.81 -37.83
C PRO A 511 -10.19 -11.18 -36.88
N LYS A 512 -11.42 -11.71 -36.94
CA LYS A 512 -12.58 -11.43 -36.07
C LYS A 512 -12.66 -12.44 -34.91
N ARG A 513 -13.24 -11.98 -33.79
CA ARG A 513 -13.66 -12.74 -32.60
C ARG A 513 -14.79 -13.74 -32.94
N SER A 514 -14.77 -14.91 -32.31
CA SER A 514 -15.87 -15.89 -32.32
C SER A 514 -16.65 -15.85 -31.00
N ALA A 515 -17.98 -15.88 -31.13
CA ALA A 515 -18.95 -16.14 -30.07
C ALA A 515 -19.47 -17.58 -30.22
N ARG A 516 -19.76 -18.26 -29.11
CA ARG A 516 -20.24 -19.65 -29.08
C ARG A 516 -21.74 -19.70 -28.79
N ALA A 517 -22.45 -20.48 -29.61
CA ALA A 517 -23.90 -20.59 -29.68
C ALA A 517 -24.53 -21.58 -28.66
N ALA A 518 -25.79 -21.32 -28.36
CA ALA A 518 -26.73 -22.15 -27.60
C ALA A 518 -27.29 -23.33 -28.40
N LYS A 519 -27.83 -24.34 -27.71
CA LYS A 519 -28.63 -25.46 -28.26
C LYS A 519 -29.99 -25.57 -27.54
N PRO A 520 -31.02 -26.17 -28.19
CA PRO A 520 -32.44 -25.92 -27.91
C PRO A 520 -33.10 -26.93 -26.96
N ALA A 521 -34.33 -26.62 -26.54
CA ALA A 521 -35.22 -27.47 -25.73
C ALA A 521 -36.36 -28.05 -26.58
N THR A 522 -36.74 -29.32 -26.33
CA THR A 522 -38.14 -29.78 -26.03
C THR A 522 -38.18 -31.31 -25.90
N GLY A 523 -38.91 -31.82 -24.89
CA GLY A 523 -39.36 -33.22 -24.80
C GLY A 523 -39.65 -33.68 -23.37
N LYS A 524 -40.92 -33.66 -22.95
CA LYS A 524 -41.41 -34.15 -21.65
C LYS A 524 -41.78 -35.65 -21.69
N THR A 525 -41.67 -36.28 -20.51
CA THR A 525 -42.47 -37.38 -19.91
C THR A 525 -41.90 -38.81 -19.78
N ARG A 526 -42.14 -39.33 -18.55
CA ARG A 526 -42.23 -40.71 -18.02
C ARG A 526 -41.03 -41.35 -17.29
N LYS A 527 -41.18 -41.45 -15.96
CA LYS A 527 -40.78 -42.57 -15.06
C LYS A 527 -41.95 -43.59 -15.01
N PRO A 528 -41.89 -44.80 -14.38
CA PRO A 528 -40.75 -45.49 -13.73
C PRO A 528 -40.67 -47.04 -14.00
N ALA A 529 -39.69 -47.68 -13.35
CA ALA A 529 -39.72 -49.02 -12.70
C ALA A 529 -38.87 -50.19 -13.28
N ALA A 530 -37.95 -50.65 -12.41
CA ALA A 530 -37.64 -52.04 -12.00
C ALA A 530 -37.08 -53.08 -13.00
N ARG A 531 -35.84 -53.55 -12.73
CA ARG A 531 -35.45 -54.93 -12.35
C ARG A 531 -33.91 -55.08 -12.39
N LYS A 532 -33.29 -55.41 -11.26
CA LYS A 532 -32.58 -56.69 -10.97
C LYS A 532 -31.62 -57.17 -12.06
N SER A 533 -30.33 -57.08 -11.80
CA SER A 533 -29.34 -58.18 -11.74
C SER A 533 -28.09 -57.67 -11.05
#